data_AF-A0A963RVE7-F1
#
_entry.id   AF-A0A963RVE7-F1
#
_cell.length_a   1.000
_cell.length_b   1.000
_cell.length_c   1.000
_cell.angle_alpha   90.00
_cell.angle_beta   90.00
_cell.angle_gamma   90.00
#
_symmetry.space_group_name_H-M   'P 1'
#
loop_
_entity.id
_entity.type
_entity.pdbx_description
1 polymer ?
#
loop_
_entity_poly.entity_id
_entity_poly.type
_entity_poly.pdbx_seq_one_letter_code
_entity_poly.pdbx_strand_id
1 'polypeptide(L)'
;SPRWLPVFSPLAAQMQAFRLPEPLLADLLSAFEQDVRKTRAGATYADWPELLDYCRRSANPVGRLLLHLYGVTGEQALAESDHVCTALQLINFWQDLSVDIPRGRYYLPLAECAAHGVTITDPDLDFPALHQYQDATNLIAACARHARASMQKGSQIVHRVPGRAGWELRAVVQGGLRVLGQVEALGATALRQRPALRKRDALPVFWCMLLM
;
A
#
# COMPACT_ATOMS: atom_id res chain seq x y z
N SER A 1 -29.70 9.71 0.29
CA SER A 1 -29.79 10.09 -1.14
C SER A 1 -30.10 8.87 -1.98
N PRO A 2 -31.13 8.87 -2.84
CA PRO A 2 -31.50 7.73 -3.67
C PRO A 2 -30.39 7.25 -4.61
N ARG A 3 -29.48 8.16 -5.00
CA ARG A 3 -28.34 7.91 -5.88
C ARG A 3 -27.47 6.72 -5.42
N TRP A 4 -27.36 6.52 -4.11
CA TRP A 4 -26.44 5.55 -3.54
C TRP A 4 -27.11 4.27 -3.03
N LEU A 5 -28.43 4.13 -3.18
CA LEU A 5 -29.16 2.92 -2.80
C LEU A 5 -28.56 1.64 -3.40
N PRO A 6 -28.16 1.59 -4.69
CA PRO A 6 -27.57 0.38 -5.28
C PRO A 6 -26.25 -0.06 -4.64
N VAL A 7 -25.55 0.86 -3.96
CA VAL A 7 -24.27 0.58 -3.28
C VAL A 7 -24.50 0.26 -1.79
N PHE A 8 -25.26 1.12 -1.09
CA PHE A 8 -25.42 0.98 0.35
C PHE A 8 -26.41 -0.11 0.77
N SER A 9 -27.41 -0.43 -0.03
CA SER A 9 -28.34 -1.53 0.29
C SER A 9 -27.65 -2.90 0.37
N PRO A 10 -26.88 -3.35 -0.65
CA PRO A 10 -26.14 -4.61 -0.53
C PRO A 10 -25.05 -4.53 0.54
N LEU A 11 -24.36 -3.40 0.68
CA LEU A 11 -23.36 -3.22 1.73
C LEU A 11 -23.97 -3.40 3.13
N ALA A 12 -25.11 -2.76 3.42
CA ALA A 12 -25.80 -2.88 4.70
C ALA A 12 -26.18 -4.34 5.01
N ALA A 13 -26.64 -5.09 4.00
CA ALA A 13 -26.93 -6.52 4.16
C ALA A 13 -25.66 -7.31 4.53
N GLN A 14 -24.51 -7.02 3.89
CA GLN A 14 -23.24 -7.69 4.22
C GLN A 14 -22.68 -7.25 5.58
N MET A 15 -22.84 -5.97 5.95
CA MET A 15 -22.44 -5.45 7.25
C MET A 15 -23.14 -6.21 8.39
N GLN A 16 -24.44 -6.50 8.23
CA GLN A 16 -25.19 -7.29 9.19
C GLN A 16 -24.77 -8.77 9.17
N ALA A 17 -24.66 -9.37 7.97
CA ALA A 17 -24.33 -10.80 7.83
C ALA A 17 -22.94 -11.16 8.41
N PHE A 18 -21.96 -10.28 8.23
CA PHE A 18 -20.56 -10.50 8.64
C PHE A 18 -20.12 -9.65 9.83
N ARG A 19 -21.04 -8.90 10.44
CA ARG A 19 -20.78 -7.98 11.56
C ARG A 19 -19.62 -7.04 11.26
N LEU A 20 -19.62 -6.45 10.06
CA LEU A 20 -18.56 -5.57 9.61
C LEU A 20 -18.56 -4.29 10.45
N PRO A 21 -17.42 -3.88 11.04
CA PRO A 21 -17.36 -2.66 11.84
C PRO A 21 -17.50 -1.43 10.95
N GLU A 22 -18.52 -0.62 11.20
CA GLU A 22 -18.71 0.67 10.53
C GLU A 22 -17.48 1.59 10.59
N PRO A 23 -16.73 1.68 11.72
CA PRO A 23 -15.54 2.54 11.78
C PRO A 23 -14.50 2.24 10.71
N LEU A 24 -14.35 0.98 10.28
CA LEU A 24 -13.42 0.60 9.21
C LEU A 24 -13.82 1.18 7.85
N LEU A 25 -15.12 1.28 7.58
CA LEU A 25 -15.62 1.91 6.35
C LEU A 25 -15.47 3.43 6.41
N ALA A 26 -15.70 4.04 7.57
CA ALA A 26 -15.49 5.46 7.80
C ALA A 26 -14.01 5.85 7.67
N ASP A 27 -13.09 5.01 8.14
CA ASP A 27 -11.65 5.21 7.97
C ASP A 27 -11.26 5.33 6.49
N LEU A 28 -11.80 4.46 5.62
CA LEU A 28 -11.55 4.52 4.18
C LEU A 28 -12.02 5.84 3.58
N LEU A 29 -13.21 6.31 3.95
CA LEU A 29 -13.73 7.61 3.49
C LEU A 29 -12.85 8.76 3.98
N SER A 30 -12.39 8.70 5.24
CA SER A 30 -11.51 9.72 5.80
C SER A 30 -10.16 9.80 5.07
N ALA A 31 -9.64 8.65 4.62
CA ALA A 31 -8.41 8.58 3.82
C ALA A 31 -8.62 9.21 2.44
N PHE A 32 -9.75 8.93 1.77
CA PHE A 32 -10.10 9.59 0.51
C PHE A 32 -10.21 11.11 0.64
N GLU A 33 -10.86 11.60 1.70
CA GLU A 33 -10.93 13.04 1.97
C GLU A 33 -9.55 13.66 2.19
N GLN A 34 -8.67 12.96 2.90
CA GLN A 34 -7.29 13.42 3.11
C GLN A 34 -6.52 13.49 1.80
N ASP A 35 -6.62 12.48 0.93
CA ASP A 35 -5.91 12.44 -0.36
C ASP A 35 -6.32 13.66 -1.22
N VAL A 36 -7.62 13.97 -1.29
CA VAL A 36 -8.14 15.17 -1.97
C VAL A 36 -7.57 16.47 -1.38
N ARG A 37 -7.53 16.59 -0.05
CA ARG A 37 -7.01 17.79 0.62
C ARG A 37 -5.49 17.95 0.42
N LYS A 38 -4.72 16.86 0.53
CA LYS A 38 -3.25 16.86 0.34
C LYS A 38 -2.90 17.20 -1.11
N THR A 39 -3.54 16.56 -2.09
CA THR A 39 -3.33 16.86 -3.53
C THR A 39 -3.69 18.31 -3.84
N ARG A 40 -4.81 18.82 -3.34
CA ARG A 40 -5.19 20.23 -3.55
C ARG A 40 -4.17 21.21 -2.95
N ALA A 41 -3.51 20.83 -1.87
CA ALA A 41 -2.54 21.67 -1.18
C ALA A 41 -1.09 21.50 -1.68
N GLY A 42 -0.83 20.64 -2.67
CA GLY A 42 0.54 20.28 -3.07
C GLY A 42 1.35 19.67 -1.92
N ALA A 43 0.68 19.07 -0.94
CA ALA A 43 1.30 18.65 0.31
C ALA A 43 1.75 17.19 0.26
N THR A 44 2.93 16.92 0.81
CA THR A 44 3.45 15.56 1.05
C THR A 44 3.36 15.19 2.54
N TYR A 45 3.99 14.09 2.93
CA TYR A 45 4.09 13.59 4.30
C TYR A 45 5.39 14.05 4.95
N ALA A 46 5.34 14.45 6.22
CA ALA A 46 6.51 14.88 6.99
C ALA A 46 7.45 13.71 7.26
N ASP A 47 6.92 12.57 7.67
CA ASP A 47 7.69 11.41 8.14
C ASP A 47 6.92 10.08 7.97
N TRP A 48 7.56 8.98 8.37
CA TRP A 48 6.91 7.66 8.38
C TRP A 48 5.65 7.61 9.25
N PRO A 49 5.64 8.09 10.51
CA PRO A 49 4.42 8.14 11.32
C PRO A 49 3.20 8.74 10.59
N GLU A 50 3.36 9.88 9.91
CA GLU A 50 2.26 10.50 9.17
C GLU A 50 1.80 9.64 7.99
N LEU A 51 2.73 9.09 7.21
CA LEU A 51 2.41 8.21 6.08
C LEU A 51 1.75 6.90 6.55
N LEU A 52 2.20 6.35 7.67
CA LEU A 52 1.64 5.12 8.24
C LEU A 52 0.27 5.35 8.87
N ASP A 53 -0.02 6.52 9.43
CA ASP A 53 -1.40 6.86 9.84
C ASP A 53 -2.34 6.94 8.63
N TYR A 54 -1.86 7.42 7.48
CA TYR A 54 -2.63 7.34 6.25
C TYR A 54 -2.89 5.88 5.86
N CYS A 55 -1.87 5.01 5.83
CA CYS A 55 -2.04 3.58 5.56
C CYS A 55 -3.01 2.88 6.53
N ARG A 56 -2.98 3.27 7.82
CA ARG A 56 -3.90 2.77 8.87
C ARG A 56 -5.36 3.01 8.51
N ARG A 57 -5.66 4.07 7.77
CA ARG A 57 -7.01 4.43 7.34
C ARG A 57 -7.33 4.05 5.89
N SER A 58 -6.32 4.01 5.02
CA SER A 58 -6.51 3.78 3.58
C SER A 58 -6.43 2.31 3.16
N ALA A 59 -5.74 1.46 3.94
CA ALA A 59 -5.43 0.09 3.54
C ALA A 59 -5.77 -0.95 4.60
N ASN A 60 -5.35 -0.74 5.85
CA ASN A 60 -5.59 -1.68 6.95
C ASN A 60 -7.08 -2.04 7.14
N PRO A 61 -8.04 -1.11 6.98
CA PRO A 61 -9.45 -1.45 7.12
C PRO A 61 -9.93 -2.49 6.11
N VAL A 62 -9.37 -2.51 4.89
CA VAL A 62 -9.71 -3.51 3.87
C VAL A 62 -9.34 -4.92 4.32
N GLY A 63 -8.14 -5.10 4.86
CA GLY A 63 -7.68 -6.39 5.38
C GLY A 63 -8.55 -6.89 6.52
N ARG A 64 -8.83 -6.00 7.49
CA ARG A 64 -9.70 -6.32 8.63
C ARG A 64 -11.12 -6.68 8.17
N LEU A 65 -11.70 -5.95 7.22
CA LEU A 65 -13.00 -6.27 6.64
C LEU A 65 -12.99 -7.65 5.94
N LEU A 66 -11.93 -7.99 5.20
CA LEU A 66 -11.78 -9.32 4.61
C LEU A 66 -11.70 -10.42 5.68
N LEU A 67 -10.97 -10.21 6.77
CA LEU A 67 -10.88 -11.18 7.86
C LEU A 67 -12.25 -11.44 8.51
N HIS A 68 -13.11 -10.43 8.64
CA HIS A 68 -14.50 -10.62 9.06
C HIS A 68 -15.29 -11.55 8.13
N LEU A 69 -15.10 -11.44 6.80
CA LEU A 69 -15.77 -12.33 5.83
C LEU A 69 -15.37 -13.81 6.02
N TYR A 70 -14.16 -14.07 6.51
CA TYR A 70 -13.65 -15.41 6.78
C TYR A 70 -13.78 -15.84 8.25
N GLY A 71 -14.41 -15.03 9.11
CA GLY A 71 -14.57 -15.31 10.53
C GLY A 71 -13.26 -15.31 11.33
N VAL A 72 -12.20 -14.68 10.81
CA VAL A 72 -10.89 -14.59 11.47
C VAL A 72 -10.86 -13.34 12.34
N THR A 73 -10.80 -13.52 13.67
CA THR A 73 -10.95 -12.41 14.63
C THR A 73 -9.82 -12.29 15.64
N GLY A 74 -8.84 -13.20 15.62
CA GLY A 74 -7.72 -13.19 16.58
C GLY A 74 -6.85 -11.94 16.41
N GLU A 75 -6.44 -11.34 17.53
CA GLU A 75 -5.64 -10.10 17.54
C GLU A 75 -4.34 -10.21 16.73
N GLN A 76 -3.67 -11.36 16.82
CA GLN A 76 -2.48 -11.61 16.02
C GLN A 76 -2.78 -11.60 14.51
N ALA A 77 -3.91 -12.17 14.08
CA ALA A 77 -4.30 -12.16 12.67
C ALA A 77 -4.63 -10.74 12.19
N LEU A 78 -5.27 -9.93 13.04
CA LEU A 78 -5.55 -8.53 12.75
C LEU A 78 -4.25 -7.73 12.58
N ALA A 79 -3.28 -7.90 13.49
CA ALA A 79 -1.97 -7.25 13.41
C ALA A 79 -1.17 -7.68 12.18
N GLU A 80 -1.15 -8.98 11.87
CA GLU A 80 -0.49 -9.51 10.68
C GLU A 80 -1.16 -8.99 9.38
N SER A 81 -2.49 -8.91 9.35
CA SER A 81 -3.22 -8.32 8.22
C SER A 81 -2.90 -6.84 8.05
N ASP A 82 -2.84 -6.06 9.14
CA ASP A 82 -2.47 -4.64 9.07
C ASP A 82 -1.06 -4.47 8.47
N HIS A 83 -0.12 -5.33 8.87
CA HIS A 83 1.24 -5.32 8.33
C HIS A 83 1.27 -5.64 6.82
N VAL A 84 0.50 -6.61 6.35
CA VAL A 84 0.38 -6.92 4.91
C VAL A 84 -0.30 -5.79 4.16
N CYS A 85 -1.41 -5.24 4.66
CA CYS A 85 -2.14 -4.14 4.01
C CYS A 85 -1.29 -2.88 3.92
N THR A 86 -0.62 -2.50 5.01
CA THR A 86 0.35 -1.40 5.01
C THR A 86 1.46 -1.65 3.99
N ALA A 87 2.03 -2.85 3.96
CA ALA A 87 3.08 -3.18 3.00
C ALA A 87 2.62 -3.06 1.54
N LEU A 88 1.45 -3.61 1.21
CA LEU A 88 0.87 -3.51 -0.13
C LEU A 88 0.60 -2.06 -0.53
N GLN A 89 0.13 -1.23 0.41
CA GLN A 89 -0.11 0.18 0.15
C GLN A 89 1.19 0.94 -0.12
N LEU A 90 2.23 0.69 0.66
CA LEU A 90 3.55 1.25 0.41
C LEU A 90 4.11 0.79 -0.95
N ILE A 91 3.95 -0.50 -1.29
CA ILE A 91 4.38 -1.04 -2.59
C ILE A 91 3.66 -0.32 -3.73
N ASN A 92 2.35 -0.05 -3.60
CA ASN A 92 1.60 0.72 -4.58
C ASN A 92 2.20 2.12 -4.77
N PHE A 93 2.52 2.84 -3.68
CA PHE A 93 3.15 4.17 -3.77
C PHE A 93 4.47 4.12 -4.53
N TRP A 94 5.32 3.13 -4.25
CA TRP A 94 6.64 3.03 -4.90
C TRP A 94 6.55 2.54 -6.35
N GLN A 95 5.57 1.71 -6.66
CA GLN A 95 5.27 1.30 -8.04
C GLN A 95 4.76 2.49 -8.87
N ASP A 96 3.94 3.34 -8.27
CA ASP A 96 3.19 4.37 -8.99
C ASP A 96 3.86 5.76 -8.98
N LEU A 97 5.10 5.89 -8.52
CA LEU A 97 5.85 7.16 -8.50
C LEU A 97 5.74 7.96 -9.83
N SER A 98 6.04 7.31 -10.96
CA SER A 98 5.94 7.92 -12.30
C SER A 98 4.53 8.35 -12.74
N VAL A 99 3.50 7.87 -12.04
CA VAL A 99 2.09 8.12 -12.33
C VAL A 99 1.49 9.13 -11.34
N ASP A 100 1.88 9.06 -10.08
CA ASP A 100 1.36 9.89 -8.99
C ASP A 100 2.04 11.25 -8.90
N ILE A 101 3.36 11.33 -9.12
CA ILE A 101 4.09 12.61 -9.09
C ILE A 101 3.52 13.62 -10.11
N PRO A 102 3.26 13.26 -11.39
CA PRO A 102 2.64 14.18 -12.34
C PRO A 102 1.20 14.60 -12.00
N ARG A 103 0.56 13.94 -11.04
CA ARG A 103 -0.81 14.21 -10.59
C ARG A 103 -0.86 15.00 -9.28
N GLY A 104 0.27 15.48 -8.77
CA GLY A 104 0.32 16.19 -7.48
C GLY A 104 0.11 15.27 -6.28
N ARG A 105 0.43 13.97 -6.42
CA ARG A 105 0.30 12.98 -5.33
C ARG A 105 1.69 12.56 -4.88
N TYR A 106 2.04 12.91 -3.65
CA TYR A 106 3.38 12.73 -3.10
C TYR A 106 3.33 11.87 -1.84
N TYR A 107 4.01 10.72 -1.90
CA TYR A 107 4.03 9.74 -0.81
C TYR A 107 5.43 9.51 -0.23
N LEU A 108 6.47 10.11 -0.81
CA LEU A 108 7.82 10.06 -0.25
C LEU A 108 7.90 11.04 0.94
N PRO A 109 8.13 10.55 2.19
CA PRO A 109 8.18 11.43 3.34
C PRO A 109 9.39 12.36 3.33
N LEU A 110 9.21 13.61 3.76
CA LEU A 110 10.26 14.64 3.76
C LEU A 110 11.48 14.25 4.60
N ALA A 111 11.26 13.67 5.78
CA ALA A 111 12.35 13.20 6.64
C ALA A 111 13.22 12.15 5.93
N GLU A 112 12.60 11.27 5.14
CA GLU A 112 13.32 10.22 4.40
C GLU A 112 14.03 10.78 3.18
N CYS A 113 13.41 11.72 2.46
CA CYS A 113 14.08 12.47 1.42
C CYS A 113 15.36 13.12 1.96
N ALA A 114 15.26 13.87 3.07
CA ALA A 114 16.39 14.57 3.67
C ALA A 114 17.49 13.60 4.15
N ALA A 115 17.12 12.48 4.77
CA ALA A 115 18.07 11.45 5.23
C ALA A 115 18.89 10.82 4.08
N HIS A 116 18.40 10.91 2.84
CA HIS A 116 19.06 10.39 1.64
C HIS A 116 19.57 11.49 0.71
N GLY A 117 19.72 12.74 1.20
CA GLY A 117 20.30 13.85 0.43
C GLY A 117 19.31 14.55 -0.53
N VAL A 118 18.02 14.18 -0.51
CA VAL A 118 16.99 14.78 -1.35
C VAL A 118 16.29 15.90 -0.60
N THR A 119 16.48 17.14 -1.04
CA THR A 119 15.79 18.31 -0.48
C THR A 119 14.51 18.58 -1.26
N ILE A 120 13.38 18.63 -0.55
CA ILE A 120 12.07 18.98 -1.11
C ILE A 120 11.56 20.20 -0.33
N THR A 121 11.51 21.35 -1.00
CA THR A 121 10.96 22.61 -0.48
C THR A 121 9.59 22.90 -1.09
N ASP A 122 9.46 22.65 -2.39
CA ASP A 122 8.22 22.73 -3.14
C ASP A 122 7.96 21.37 -3.81
N PRO A 123 7.05 20.54 -3.27
CA PRO A 123 6.75 19.22 -3.84
C PRO A 123 6.36 19.24 -5.31
N ASP A 124 5.62 20.26 -5.77
CA ASP A 124 5.14 20.36 -7.15
C ASP A 124 6.28 20.64 -8.14
N LEU A 125 7.35 21.29 -7.69
CA LEU A 125 8.54 21.57 -8.51
C LEU A 125 9.63 20.51 -8.33
N ASP A 126 9.90 20.12 -7.09
CA ASP A 126 11.08 19.33 -6.73
C ASP A 126 10.92 17.85 -7.06
N PHE A 127 9.74 17.25 -6.83
CA PHE A 127 9.51 15.82 -7.15
C PHE A 127 9.63 15.53 -8.65
N PRO A 128 8.98 16.30 -9.56
CA PRO A 128 9.20 16.13 -10.99
C PRO A 128 10.65 16.40 -11.43
N ALA A 129 11.36 17.27 -10.70
CA ALA A 129 12.74 17.61 -10.95
C ALA A 129 13.76 16.66 -10.31
N LEU A 130 13.35 15.55 -9.69
CA LEU A 130 14.29 14.53 -9.20
C LEU A 130 15.03 13.86 -10.36
N HIS A 131 16.27 14.31 -10.58
CA HIS A 131 17.19 13.79 -11.59
C HIS A 131 18.48 13.20 -10.98
N GLN A 132 18.65 13.27 -9.66
CA GLN A 132 19.82 12.71 -8.98
C GLN A 132 19.68 11.19 -8.86
N TYR A 133 20.29 10.47 -9.82
CA TYR A 133 20.11 9.03 -9.96
C TYR A 133 20.59 8.23 -8.73
N GLN A 134 21.66 8.62 -8.03
CA GLN A 134 22.16 7.83 -6.90
C GLN A 134 21.35 8.07 -5.62
N ASP A 135 21.11 9.32 -5.24
CA ASP A 135 20.39 9.69 -4.02
C ASP A 135 18.92 9.25 -4.09
N ALA A 136 18.26 9.47 -5.23
CA ALA A 136 16.91 8.95 -5.45
C ALA A 136 16.86 7.42 -5.46
N THR A 137 17.89 6.74 -5.99
CA THR A 137 17.96 5.26 -5.90
C THR A 137 18.10 4.80 -4.45
N ASN A 138 18.93 5.47 -3.64
CA ASN A 138 19.10 5.14 -2.24
C ASN A 138 17.80 5.36 -1.45
N LEU A 139 17.09 6.47 -1.69
CA LEU A 139 15.77 6.77 -1.12
C LEU A 139 14.75 5.69 -1.47
N ILE A 140 14.60 5.35 -2.76
CA ILE A 140 13.66 4.33 -3.21
C ILE A 140 13.99 2.96 -2.60
N ALA A 141 15.28 2.62 -2.50
CA ALA A 141 15.71 1.40 -1.84
C ALA A 141 15.35 1.40 -0.34
N ALA A 142 15.45 2.54 0.36
CA ALA A 142 15.05 2.65 1.76
C ALA A 142 13.54 2.49 1.95
N CYS A 143 12.74 3.15 1.12
CA CYS A 143 11.29 3.00 1.08
C CYS A 143 10.87 1.55 0.78
N ALA A 144 11.56 0.90 -0.15
CA ALA A 144 11.31 -0.49 -0.49
C ALA A 144 11.68 -1.45 0.66
N ARG A 145 12.80 -1.22 1.35
CA ARG A 145 13.17 -1.99 2.56
C ARG A 145 12.10 -1.86 3.65
N HIS A 146 11.53 -0.68 3.85
CA HIS A 146 10.46 -0.47 4.83
C HIS A 146 9.22 -1.29 4.48
N ALA A 147 8.77 -1.25 3.21
CA ALA A 147 7.64 -2.04 2.74
C ALA A 147 7.88 -3.55 2.88
N ARG A 148 9.10 -4.02 2.55
CA ARG A 148 9.51 -5.42 2.71
C ARG A 148 9.48 -5.86 4.17
N ALA A 149 10.00 -5.04 5.09
CA ALA A 149 9.98 -5.33 6.51
C ALA A 149 8.55 -5.41 7.06
N SER A 150 7.64 -4.53 6.61
CA SER A 150 6.22 -4.62 6.98
C SER A 150 5.60 -5.91 6.43
N MET A 151 5.87 -6.27 5.17
CA MET A 151 5.33 -7.51 4.58
C MET A 151 5.77 -8.75 5.37
N GLN A 152 7.03 -8.82 5.78
CA GLN A 152 7.58 -9.93 6.56
C GLN A 152 6.91 -10.10 7.93
N LYS A 153 6.58 -8.99 8.60
CA LYS A 153 5.85 -9.03 9.89
C LYS A 153 4.44 -9.58 9.75
N GLY A 154 3.82 -9.42 8.57
CA GLY A 154 2.45 -9.84 8.33
C GLY A 154 2.29 -11.16 7.59
N SER A 155 3.35 -11.70 6.96
CA SER A 155 3.20 -12.78 5.96
C SER A 155 2.62 -14.09 6.51
N GLN A 156 2.62 -14.30 7.82
CA GLN A 156 2.02 -15.48 8.46
C GLN A 156 0.49 -15.50 8.40
N ILE A 157 -0.15 -14.37 8.07
CA ILE A 157 -1.61 -14.28 7.90
C ILE A 157 -2.16 -15.26 6.87
N VAL A 158 -1.34 -15.62 5.86
CA VAL A 158 -1.72 -16.55 4.78
C VAL A 158 -2.12 -17.93 5.29
N HIS A 159 -1.64 -18.34 6.47
CA HIS A 159 -1.94 -19.62 7.09
C HIS A 159 -3.14 -19.57 8.03
N ARG A 160 -3.63 -18.37 8.33
CA ARG A 160 -4.79 -18.15 9.22
C ARG A 160 -6.08 -17.96 8.44
N VAL A 161 -5.99 -17.63 7.15
CA VAL A 161 -7.14 -17.50 6.25
C VAL A 161 -7.44 -18.87 5.62
N PRO A 162 -8.65 -19.42 5.81
CA PRO A 162 -8.95 -20.78 5.38
C PRO A 162 -9.15 -20.92 3.87
N GLY A 163 -8.90 -22.14 3.38
CA GLY A 163 -9.27 -22.57 2.03
C GLY A 163 -8.56 -21.80 0.91
N ARG A 164 -9.29 -21.53 -0.18
CA ARG A 164 -8.74 -20.86 -1.38
C ARG A 164 -8.21 -19.45 -1.10
N ALA A 165 -8.81 -18.76 -0.13
CA ALA A 165 -8.47 -17.37 0.17
C ALA A 165 -7.07 -17.24 0.77
N GLY A 166 -6.61 -18.22 1.55
CA GLY A 166 -5.21 -18.28 2.01
C GLY A 166 -4.23 -18.37 0.84
N TRP A 167 -4.54 -19.18 -0.18
CA TRP A 167 -3.74 -19.30 -1.40
C TRP A 167 -3.74 -18.02 -2.25
N GLU A 168 -4.90 -17.39 -2.41
CA GLU A 168 -5.01 -16.09 -3.09
C GLU A 168 -4.18 -15.03 -2.34
N LEU A 169 -4.19 -15.05 -1.01
CA LEU A 169 -3.39 -14.13 -0.20
C LEU A 169 -1.88 -14.39 -0.34
N ARG A 170 -1.44 -15.66 -0.45
CA ARG A 170 -0.04 -15.97 -0.82
C ARG A 170 0.32 -15.35 -2.16
N ALA A 171 -0.56 -15.44 -3.16
CA ALA A 171 -0.34 -14.83 -4.47
C ALA A 171 -0.22 -13.31 -4.38
N VAL A 172 -1.07 -12.66 -3.57
CA VAL A 172 -1.01 -11.21 -3.32
C VAL A 172 0.31 -10.82 -2.64
N VAL A 173 0.72 -11.54 -1.58
CA VAL A 173 1.98 -11.29 -0.86
C VAL A 173 3.18 -11.44 -1.80
N GLN A 174 3.25 -12.53 -2.56
CA GLN A 174 4.37 -12.79 -3.47
C GLN A 174 4.35 -11.87 -4.70
N GLY A 175 3.17 -11.53 -5.21
CA GLY A 175 3.01 -10.54 -6.27
C GLY A 175 3.50 -9.15 -5.84
N GLY A 176 3.13 -8.72 -4.62
CA GLY A 176 3.61 -7.47 -4.03
C GLY A 176 5.13 -7.46 -3.87
N LEU A 177 5.71 -8.52 -3.29
CA LEU A 177 7.17 -8.66 -3.15
C LEU A 177 7.90 -8.67 -4.50
N ARG A 178 7.27 -9.23 -5.54
CA ARG A 178 7.82 -9.24 -6.89
C ARG A 178 7.82 -7.84 -7.52
N VAL A 179 6.73 -7.08 -7.36
CA VAL A 179 6.66 -5.67 -7.78
C VAL A 179 7.72 -4.86 -7.04
N LEU A 180 7.84 -5.05 -5.73
CA LEU A 180 8.81 -4.36 -4.90
C LEU A 180 10.25 -4.61 -5.38
N GLY A 181 10.58 -5.86 -5.72
CA GLY A 181 11.88 -6.18 -6.32
C GLY A 181 12.11 -5.55 -7.69
N GLN A 182 11.05 -5.32 -8.49
CA GLN A 182 11.16 -4.56 -9.74
C GLN A 182 11.38 -3.07 -9.49
N VAL A 183 10.73 -2.48 -8.48
CA VAL A 183 10.97 -1.10 -8.04
C VAL A 183 12.43 -0.93 -7.61
N GLU A 184 12.94 -1.83 -6.75
CA GLU A 184 14.34 -1.82 -6.30
C GLU A 184 15.31 -1.94 -7.48
N ALA A 185 15.04 -2.82 -8.44
CA ALA A 185 15.87 -2.99 -9.63
C ALA A 185 15.86 -1.77 -10.57
N LEU A 186 14.76 -1.02 -10.62
CA LEU A 186 14.68 0.22 -11.41
C LEU A 186 15.43 1.39 -10.73
N GLY A 187 15.49 1.39 -9.39
CA GLY A 187 16.04 2.52 -8.63
C GLY A 187 15.34 3.83 -8.98
N ALA A 188 16.11 4.90 -9.19
CA ALA A 188 15.61 6.21 -9.62
C ALA A 188 14.79 6.17 -10.93
N THR A 189 14.97 5.15 -11.78
CA THR A 189 14.16 4.99 -13.01
C THR A 189 12.67 4.81 -12.70
N ALA A 190 12.31 4.32 -11.50
CA ALA A 190 10.92 4.17 -11.07
C ALA A 190 10.14 5.51 -11.04
N LEU A 191 10.85 6.65 -10.91
CA LEU A 191 10.27 7.99 -11.00
C LEU A 191 9.74 8.32 -12.40
N ARG A 192 10.19 7.59 -13.44
CA ARG A 192 9.80 7.82 -14.85
C ARG A 192 9.12 6.63 -15.48
N GLN A 193 9.32 5.45 -14.91
CA GLN A 193 8.82 4.20 -15.45
C GLN A 193 8.13 3.40 -14.37
N ARG A 194 6.84 3.11 -14.58
CA ARG A 194 6.06 2.22 -13.74
C ARG A 194 6.51 0.75 -13.94
N PRO A 195 7.01 0.04 -12.91
CA PRO A 195 7.20 -1.39 -13.00
C PRO A 195 5.85 -2.10 -13.12
N ALA A 196 5.81 -3.19 -13.88
CA ALA A 196 4.60 -3.98 -14.06
C ALA A 196 4.95 -5.46 -14.14
N LEU A 197 4.18 -6.26 -13.42
CA LEU A 197 4.23 -7.71 -13.55
C LEU A 197 3.85 -8.11 -14.97
N ARG A 198 4.61 -9.04 -15.54
CA ARG A 198 4.37 -9.65 -16.85
C ARG A 198 4.04 -11.12 -16.64
N LYS A 199 3.53 -11.78 -17.69
CA LYS A 199 3.24 -13.24 -17.64
C LYS A 199 4.42 -14.10 -17.18
N ARG A 200 5.65 -13.68 -17.49
CA ARG A 200 6.89 -14.36 -17.03
C ARG A 200 7.09 -14.34 -15.51
N ASP A 201 6.47 -13.40 -14.81
CA ASP A 201 6.57 -13.29 -13.35
C ASP A 201 5.64 -14.27 -12.63
N ALA A 202 4.68 -14.87 -13.35
CA ALA A 202 3.73 -15.83 -12.75
C ALA A 202 4.43 -17.08 -12.20
N LEU A 203 5.43 -17.62 -12.91
CA LEU A 203 6.16 -18.81 -12.47
C LEU A 203 6.96 -18.56 -11.18
N PRO A 204 7.81 -17.51 -11.08
CA PRO A 204 8.49 -17.18 -9.83
C PRO A 204 7.53 -16.93 -8.67
N VAL A 205 6.44 -16.19 -8.91
CA VAL A 205 5.43 -15.91 -7.87
C VAL A 205 4.81 -17.21 -7.38
N PHE A 206 4.35 -18.07 -8.30
CA PHE A 206 3.76 -19.35 -7.96
C PHE A 206 4.73 -20.27 -7.21
N TRP A 207 5.99 -20.33 -7.64
CA TRP A 207 7.01 -21.10 -6.93
C TRP A 207 7.22 -20.62 -5.49
N CYS A 208 7.35 -19.31 -5.29
CA CYS A 208 7.48 -18.75 -3.94
C CYS A 208 6.23 -18.97 -3.08
N MET A 209 5.03 -18.98 -3.66
CA MET A 209 3.79 -19.28 -2.92
C MET A 209 3.79 -20.69 -2.33
N LEU A 210 4.38 -21.66 -3.03
CA LEU A 210 4.50 -23.06 -2.56
C LEU A 210 5.49 -23.21 -1.40
N LEU A 211 6.45 -22.29 -1.28
CA LEU A 211 7.48 -22.28 -0.24
C LEU A 211 7.06 -21.54 1.04
N MET A 212 5.87 -20.93 1.07
CA MET A 212 5.33 -20.22 2.24
C MET A 212 4.70 -21.15 3.27
#